data_AF-A0A1V5PS89-F1
#
_entry.id   AF-A0A1V5PS89-F1
#
_cell.length_a   1.000
_cell.length_b   1.000
_cell.length_c   1.000
_cell.angle_alpha   90.00
_cell.angle_beta   90.00
_cell.angle_gamma   90.00
#
_symmetry.space_group_name_H-M   'P 1'
#
loop_
_entity.id
_entity.type
_entity.pdbx_description
1 polymer ?
#
loop_
_entity_poly.entity_id
_entity_poly.type
_entity_poly.pdbx_seq_one_letter_code
_entity_poly.pdbx_strand_id
1 'polypeptide(L)'
;MNWKNLTLSGIFCFSFILMALYVAGSELLYYWKFRNATGENLTSLKKVRLRLLTCMILITVMVMIFTGVNFLKFSHPQGFLTYWGICSALVFFLFVFPLLDIRETTRLFMERKKTIIKDMEKSKNPYEVKKHYLN
;
A
#
# COMPACT_ATOMS: atom_id res chain seq x y z
N MET A 1 24.21 -23.68 16.88
CA MET A 1 23.27 -22.61 16.48
C MET A 1 24.07 -21.31 16.44
N ASN A 2 24.21 -20.68 15.28
CA ASN A 2 24.99 -19.44 15.15
C ASN A 2 24.20 -18.28 15.76
N TRP A 3 24.44 -17.99 17.03
CA TRP A 3 23.78 -16.92 17.78
C TRP A 3 23.84 -15.57 17.07
N LYS A 4 24.95 -15.29 16.36
CA LYS A 4 25.11 -14.08 15.54
C LYS A 4 24.12 -13.98 14.39
N ASN A 5 23.84 -15.10 13.70
CA ASN A 5 22.90 -15.12 12.58
C ASN A 5 21.45 -14.98 13.08
N LEU A 6 21.16 -15.57 14.23
CA LEU A 6 19.85 -15.49 14.88
C LEU A 6 19.54 -14.05 15.32
N THR A 7 20.49 -13.39 15.98
CA THR A 7 20.28 -12.01 16.46
C THR A 7 20.22 -11.03 15.30
N LEU A 8 21.08 -11.15 14.28
CA LEU A 8 21.09 -10.24 13.14
C LEU A 8 19.80 -10.35 12.31
N SER A 9 19.40 -11.57 11.95
CA SER A 9 18.16 -11.80 11.19
C SER A 9 16.91 -11.45 12.00
N GLY A 10 16.93 -11.68 13.32
CA GLY A 10 15.85 -11.30 14.23
C GLY A 10 15.67 -9.78 14.32
N ILE A 11 16.76 -9.02 14.54
CA ILE A 11 16.74 -7.56 14.59
C ILE A 11 16.26 -6.98 13.25
N PHE A 12 16.77 -7.52 12.14
CA PHE A 12 16.36 -7.11 10.80
C PHE A 12 14.86 -7.33 10.58
N CYS A 13 14.33 -8.53 10.83
CA CYS A 13 12.90 -8.81 10.65
C CYS A 13 12.04 -7.96 11.58
N PHE A 14 12.43 -7.80 12.84
CA PHE A 14 11.68 -7.03 13.83
C PHE A 14 11.60 -5.54 13.47
N SER A 15 12.71 -4.94 13.03
CA SER A 15 12.73 -3.53 12.60
C SER A 15 11.81 -3.28 11.38
N PHE A 16 11.79 -4.19 10.40
CA PHE A 16 10.90 -4.09 9.25
C PHE A 16 9.43 -4.26 9.62
N ILE A 17 9.12 -5.19 10.53
CA ILE A 17 7.76 -5.38 11.04
C ILE A 17 7.28 -4.13 11.79
N LEU A 18 8.11 -3.55 12.67
CA LEU A 18 7.78 -2.31 13.38
C LEU A 18 7.54 -1.15 12.42
N MET A 19 8.40 -0.98 11.41
CA MET A 19 8.25 0.06 10.40
C MET A 19 6.93 -0.13 9.62
N ALA A 20 6.61 -1.37 9.23
CA ALA A 20 5.38 -1.69 8.52
C ALA A 20 4.12 -1.38 9.35
N LEU A 21 4.15 -1.75 10.64
CA LEU A 21 3.06 -1.46 11.59
C LEU A 21 2.92 0.04 11.83
N TYR A 22 4.03 0.78 11.94
CA TYR A 22 4.00 2.23 12.09
C TYR A 22 3.36 2.91 10.87
N VAL A 23 3.76 2.53 9.65
CA VAL A 23 3.20 3.09 8.42
C VAL A 23 1.72 2.74 8.27
N ALA A 24 1.34 1.48 8.52
CA ALA A 24 -0.07 1.08 8.44
C ALA A 24 -0.93 1.74 9.53
N GLY A 25 -0.39 1.86 10.75
CA GLY A 25 -1.06 2.50 11.89
C GLY A 25 -1.25 3.99 11.69
N SER A 26 -0.24 4.71 11.20
CA SER A 26 -0.36 6.15 10.91
C SER A 26 -1.43 6.45 9.85
N GLU A 27 -1.52 5.63 8.81
CA GLU A 27 -2.58 5.74 7.79
C GLU A 27 -3.97 5.44 8.35
N LEU A 28 -4.09 4.42 9.20
CA LEU A 28 -5.35 4.05 9.82
C LEU A 28 -5.84 5.14 10.79
N LEU A 29 -4.93 5.68 11.61
CA LEU A 29 -5.23 6.80 12.52
C LEU A 29 -5.62 8.06 11.74
N TYR A 30 -4.92 8.36 10.66
CA TYR A 30 -5.25 9.49 9.78
C TYR A 30 -6.65 9.33 9.19
N TYR A 31 -6.96 8.15 8.63
CA TYR A 31 -8.29 7.84 8.11
C TYR A 31 -9.36 7.98 9.20
N TRP A 32 -9.12 7.45 10.41
CA TRP A 32 -10.11 7.47 11.48
C TRP A 32 -10.37 8.90 11.99
N LYS A 33 -9.33 9.72 12.10
CA LYS A 33 -9.42 11.13 12.52
C LYS A 33 -10.16 12.00 11.50
N PHE A 34 -9.95 11.77 10.20
CA PHE A 34 -10.57 12.55 9.13
C PHE A 34 -11.88 11.95 8.59
N ARG A 35 -12.30 10.77 9.08
CA ARG A 35 -13.54 10.09 8.65
C ARG A 35 -14.79 10.95 8.76
N ASN A 36 -14.84 11.85 9.74
CA ASN A 36 -16.00 12.69 10.06
C ASN A 36 -15.86 14.12 9.51
N ALA A 37 -14.72 14.48 8.91
CA ALA A 37 -14.54 15.79 8.31
C ALA A 37 -15.14 15.77 6.89
N THR A 38 -16.26 16.47 6.71
CA THR A 38 -17.07 16.61 5.49
C THR A 38 -16.38 17.40 4.36
N GLY A 39 -15.06 17.34 4.28
CA GLY A 39 -14.25 18.00 3.26
C GLY A 39 -13.29 16.98 2.64
N GLU A 40 -13.61 16.55 1.43
CA GLU A 40 -12.77 15.74 0.53
C GLU A 40 -11.83 14.72 1.21
N ASN A 41 -12.32 13.50 1.45
CA ASN A 41 -11.49 12.39 1.89
C ASN A 41 -10.32 12.15 0.91
N LEU A 42 -9.12 12.62 1.26
CA LEU A 42 -7.87 12.40 0.54
C LEU A 42 -7.43 10.92 0.59
N THR A 43 -7.97 10.14 1.54
CA THR A 43 -7.67 8.72 1.72
C THR A 43 -8.94 7.88 1.56
N SER A 44 -8.99 7.10 0.48
CA SER A 44 -10.07 6.13 0.23
C SER A 44 -9.92 4.89 1.13
N LEU A 45 -11.04 4.34 1.58
CA LEU A 45 -11.10 3.09 2.36
C LEU A 45 -10.40 1.93 1.62
N LYS A 46 -10.42 1.93 0.29
CA LYS A 46 -9.69 0.97 -0.55
C LYS A 46 -8.17 1.06 -0.36
N LYS A 47 -7.63 2.28 -0.26
CA LYS A 47 -6.20 2.54 -0.07
C LYS A 47 -5.72 2.05 1.29
N VAL A 48 -6.48 2.35 2.34
CA VAL A 48 -6.19 1.87 3.70
C VAL A 48 -6.23 0.33 3.77
N ARG A 49 -7.23 -0.31 3.15
CA ARG A 49 -7.31 -1.79 3.07
C ARG A 49 -6.11 -2.39 2.33
N LEU A 50 -5.72 -1.81 1.21
CA LEU A 50 -4.57 -2.28 0.43
C LEU A 50 -3.26 -2.15 1.21
N ARG A 51 -3.09 -1.05 1.97
CA ARG A 51 -1.92 -0.85 2.84
C ARG A 51 -1.87 -1.86 3.99
N LEU A 52 -3.01 -2.13 4.62
CA LEU A 52 -3.12 -3.18 5.64
C LEU A 52 -2.77 -4.56 5.07
N LEU A 53 -3.29 -4.88 3.89
CA LEU A 53 -2.99 -6.15 3.21
C LEU A 53 -1.50 -6.25 2.87
N THR A 54 -0.90 -5.19 2.36
CA THR A 54 0.54 -5.11 2.06
C THR A 54 1.38 -5.30 3.34
N CYS A 55 0.96 -4.68 4.45
CA CYS A 55 1.61 -4.85 5.75
C CYS A 55 1.53 -6.30 6.25
N MET A 56 0.36 -6.94 6.16
CA MET A 56 0.19 -8.34 6.54
C MET A 56 1.09 -9.27 5.72
N ILE A 57 1.17 -9.07 4.40
CA ILE A 57 2.05 -9.86 3.52
C ILE A 57 3.52 -9.64 3.89
N LEU A 58 3.93 -8.40 4.18
CA LEU A 58 5.30 -8.10 4.59
C LEU A 58 5.67 -8.80 5.90
N ILE A 59 4.77 -8.79 6.89
CA ILE A 59 4.97 -9.53 8.15
C ILE A 59 5.12 -11.02 7.86
N THR A 60 4.24 -11.60 7.04
CA THR A 60 4.33 -13.01 6.64
C THR A 60 5.67 -13.33 5.97
N VAL A 61 6.13 -12.49 5.03
CA VAL A 61 7.43 -12.67 4.37
C VAL A 61 8.58 -12.60 5.37
N MET A 62 8.58 -11.62 6.28
CA MET A 62 9.63 -11.49 7.30
C MET A 62 9.67 -12.70 8.24
N VAL A 63 8.50 -13.18 8.68
CA VAL A 63 8.40 -14.40 9.50
C VAL A 63 8.92 -15.60 8.72
N MET A 64 8.51 -15.78 7.46
CA MET A 64 9.01 -16.85 6.60
C MET A 64 10.54 -16.78 6.44
N ILE A 65 11.11 -15.62 6.07
CA ILE A 65 12.56 -15.48 5.95
C ILE A 65 13.25 -15.86 7.26
N PHE A 66 12.74 -15.39 8.40
CA PHE A 66 13.30 -15.71 9.70
C PHE A 66 13.24 -17.22 10.00
N THR A 67 12.09 -17.87 9.77
CA THR A 67 11.92 -19.32 10.00
C THR A 67 12.77 -20.14 9.03
N GLY A 68 12.81 -19.75 7.75
CA GLY A 68 13.58 -20.38 6.68
C GLY A 68 15.07 -20.36 6.92
N VAL A 69 15.61 -19.24 7.39
CA VAL A 69 17.05 -19.06 7.65
C VAL A 69 17.49 -19.74 8.95
N ASN A 70 16.65 -19.71 10.00
CA ASN A 70 17.10 -20.10 11.34
C ASN A 70 16.62 -21.49 11.80
N PHE A 71 15.45 -21.96 11.34
CA PHE A 71 14.79 -23.14 11.91
C PHE A 71 14.59 -24.28 10.90
N LEU A 72 14.35 -23.97 9.63
CA LEU A 72 14.08 -25.00 8.62
C LEU A 72 15.37 -25.62 8.09
N LYS A 73 15.47 -26.94 8.20
CA LYS A 73 16.47 -27.75 7.51
C LYS A 73 15.78 -28.55 6.42
N PHE A 74 16.18 -28.32 5.17
CA PHE A 74 15.59 -29.00 4.03
C PHE A 74 16.37 -30.28 3.72
N SER A 75 15.74 -31.43 3.94
CA SER A 75 16.32 -32.73 3.57
C SER A 75 16.13 -33.07 2.09
N HIS A 76 15.15 -32.44 1.43
CA HIS A 76 14.87 -32.64 0.01
C HIS A 76 14.91 -31.32 -0.77
N PRO A 77 15.49 -31.33 -2.00
CA PRO A 77 15.67 -30.12 -2.81
C PRO A 77 14.33 -29.51 -3.25
N GLN A 78 13.30 -30.32 -3.43
CA GLN A 78 11.94 -29.84 -3.75
C GLN A 78 11.36 -28.99 -2.61
N GLY A 79 11.54 -29.38 -1.36
CA GLY A 79 11.05 -28.60 -0.21
C GLY A 79 11.73 -27.25 -0.10
N PHE A 80 13.04 -27.20 -0.39
CA PHE A 80 13.80 -25.95 -0.46
C PHE A 80 13.26 -25.03 -1.56
N LEU A 81 13.12 -25.54 -2.79
CA LEU A 81 12.64 -24.77 -3.94
C LEU A 81 11.23 -24.25 -3.74
N THR A 82 10.31 -25.08 -3.26
CA THR A 82 8.92 -24.67 -3.01
C THR A 82 8.85 -23.59 -1.95
N TYR A 83 9.60 -23.74 -0.85
CA TYR A 83 9.59 -22.77 0.24
C TYR A 83 10.08 -21.38 -0.21
N TRP A 84 11.26 -21.34 -0.85
CA TRP A 84 11.83 -20.10 -1.35
C TRP A 84 11.05 -19.55 -2.53
N GLY A 85 10.48 -20.39 -3.38
CA GLY A 85 9.60 -19.99 -4.48
C GLY A 85 8.35 -19.27 -3.99
N ILE A 86 7.69 -19.78 -2.94
CA ILE A 86 6.55 -19.10 -2.30
C ILE A 86 7.00 -17.76 -1.71
N CYS A 87 8.15 -17.74 -1.02
CA CYS A 87 8.70 -16.50 -0.47
C CYS A 87 8.96 -15.45 -1.55
N SER A 88 9.59 -15.83 -2.66
CA SER A 88 9.84 -14.96 -3.82
C SER A 88 8.55 -14.48 -4.48
N ALA A 89 7.54 -15.34 -4.60
CA ALA A 89 6.23 -14.95 -5.13
C ALA A 89 5.55 -13.89 -4.25
N LEU A 90 5.59 -14.05 -2.92
CA LEU A 90 5.03 -13.06 -1.98
C LEU A 90 5.78 -11.72 -2.05
N VAL A 91 7.11 -11.73 -2.18
CA VAL A 91 7.90 -10.52 -2.40
C VAL A 91 7.53 -9.84 -3.71
N PHE A 92 7.28 -10.61 -4.77
CA PHE A 92 6.81 -10.06 -6.03
C PHE A 92 5.44 -9.36 -5.88
N PHE A 93 4.50 -9.95 -5.15
CA PHE A 93 3.22 -9.31 -4.86
C PHE A 93 3.39 -8.01 -4.05
N LEU A 94 4.31 -7.98 -3.07
CA LEU A 94 4.64 -6.76 -2.32
C LEU A 94 5.16 -5.64 -3.23
N PHE A 95 5.81 -5.97 -4.34
CA PHE A 95 6.26 -4.98 -5.32
C PHE A 95 5.11 -4.50 -6.24
N VAL A 96 4.20 -5.41 -6.62
CA VAL A 96 3.09 -5.09 -7.53
C VAL A 96 1.99 -4.26 -6.85
N PHE A 97 1.64 -4.52 -5.59
CA PHE A 97 0.53 -3.81 -4.92
C PHE A 97 0.72 -2.29 -4.85
N PRO A 98 1.90 -1.74 -4.48
CA PRO A 98 2.15 -0.31 -4.51
C PRO A 98 2.04 0.30 -5.91
N LEU A 99 2.45 -0.43 -6.96
CA LEU A 99 2.36 0.05 -8.34
C LEU A 99 0.90 0.21 -8.79
N LEU A 100 0.03 -0.69 -8.37
CA LEU A 100 -1.42 -0.58 -8.61
C LEU A 100 -2.01 0.63 -7.86
N ASP A 101 -1.58 0.88 -6.62
CA ASP A 101 -2.02 2.02 -5.82
C ASP A 101 -1.60 3.37 -6.44
N ILE A 102 -0.36 3.47 -6.95
CA ILE A 102 0.14 4.67 -7.64
C ILE A 102 -0.67 4.92 -8.91
N ARG A 103 -1.00 3.88 -9.67
CA ARG A 103 -1.77 3.99 -10.91
C ARG A 103 -3.19 4.47 -10.65
N GLU A 104 -3.86 3.97 -9.61
CA GLU A 104 -5.18 4.46 -9.19
C GLU A 104 -5.12 5.90 -8.70
N THR A 105 -4.13 6.23 -7.86
CA THR A 105 -3.92 7.59 -7.34
C THR A 105 -3.69 8.59 -8.48
N THR A 106 -2.92 8.21 -9.50
CA THR A 106 -2.62 9.05 -10.67
C THR A 106 -3.87 9.27 -11.53
N ARG A 107 -4.71 8.24 -11.72
CA ARG A 107 -6.00 8.39 -12.42
C ARG A 107 -6.92 9.37 -11.71
N LEU A 108 -7.09 9.22 -10.40
CA LEU A 108 -7.92 10.12 -9.59
C LEU A 108 -7.39 11.56 -9.62
N PHE A 109 -6.08 11.75 -9.58
CA PHE A 109 -5.46 13.07 -9.68
C PHE A 109 -5.70 13.73 -11.04
N MET A 110 -5.58 12.95 -12.13
CA MET A 110 -5.87 13.41 -13.50
C MET A 110 -7.34 13.78 -13.69
N GLU A 111 -8.26 13.01 -13.14
CA GLU A 111 -9.70 13.32 -13.16
C GLU A 111 -9.99 14.62 -12.40
N ARG A 112 -9.45 14.79 -11.19
CA ARG A 112 -9.60 16.04 -10.42
C ARG A 112 -9.03 17.25 -11.16
N LYS A 113 -7.85 17.12 -11.77
CA LYS A 113 -7.26 18.20 -12.59
C LYS A 113 -8.17 18.61 -13.74
N LYS A 114 -8.79 17.65 -14.43
CA LYS A 114 -9.74 17.93 -15.51
C LYS A 114 -10.98 18.66 -15.00
N THR A 115 -11.53 18.28 -13.85
CA THR A 115 -12.69 18.96 -13.25
C THR A 115 -12.36 20.41 -12.90
N ILE A 116 -11.22 20.65 -12.24
CA ILE A 116 -10.80 22.01 -11.87
C ILE A 116 -10.56 22.89 -13.11
N ILE A 117 -9.95 22.36 -14.17
CA ILE A 117 -9.76 23.10 -15.43
C ILE A 117 -11.12 23.43 -16.05
N LYS A 118 -12.06 22.48 -16.07
CA LYS A 118 -13.41 22.68 -16.60
C LYS A 118 -14.19 23.72 -15.80
N ASP A 119 -14.05 23.73 -14.48
CA ASP A 119 -14.67 24.73 -13.60
C ASP A 119 -14.04 26.12 -13.80
N MET A 120 -12.72 26.21 -14.00
CA MET A 120 -12.05 27.46 -14.37
C MET A 120 -12.50 27.96 -15.75
N GLU A 121 -12.67 27.09 -16.73
CA GLU A 121 -13.13 27.44 -18.09
C GLU A 121 -14.58 27.93 -18.08
N LYS A 122 -15.45 27.28 -17.29
CA LYS A 122 -16.84 27.70 -17.07
C LYS A 122 -16.95 29.02 -16.30
N SER A 123 -16.06 29.25 -15.33
CA SER A 123 -15.92 30.54 -14.62
C SER A 123 -15.44 31.67 -15.54
N LYS A 124 -14.59 31.36 -16.53
CA LYS A 124 -14.03 32.33 -17.47
C LYS A 124 -14.95 32.64 -18.66
N ASN A 125 -15.95 31.81 -18.94
CA ASN A 125 -16.93 32.02 -20.02
C ASN A 125 -18.35 32.32 -19.47
N PRO A 126 -18.65 33.55 -19.02
CA PRO A 126 -19.95 33.93 -18.48
C PRO A 126 -21.11 33.94 -19.50
N TYR A 127 -20.85 33.64 -20.78
CA TYR A 127 -21.83 33.78 -21.87
C TYR A 127 -22.67 32.52 -22.14
N GLU A 128 -22.30 31.34 -21.64
CA GLU A 128 -23.12 30.13 -21.81
C GLU A 128 -24.32 30.05 -20.84
N VAL A 129 -24.19 30.61 -19.63
CA VAL A 129 -25.26 30.56 -18.61
C VAL A 129 -26.49 31.36 -19.05
N LYS A 130 -26.30 32.40 -19.87
CA LYS A 130 -27.39 33.31 -20.26
C LYS A 130 -28.33 32.76 -21.33
N LYS A 131 -27.93 31.74 -22.10
CA LYS A 131 -28.80 31.13 -23.14
C LYS A 131 -29.85 30.17 -22.58
N HIS A 132 -29.65 29.64 -21.38
CA HIS A 132 -30.55 28.63 -20.80
C HIS A 132 -31.79 29.21 -20.11
N TYR A 133 -31.85 30.54 -19.94
CA TYR A 133 -32.97 31.28 -19.32
C TYR A 133 -33.81 32.07 -20.35
N LEU A 134 -33.56 31.88 -21.64
CA LEU A 134 -34.19 32.63 -22.73
C LEU A 134 -34.96 31.76 -23.74
N ASN A 135 -35.26 30.51 -23.38
CA ASN A 135 -36.23 29.66 -24.09
C ASN A 135 -37.34 29.24 -23.14
#